data_AF-A0A7V1BS38-F1
#
_entry.id   AF-A0A7V1BS38-F1
#
_cell.length_a   1.000
_cell.length_b   1.000
_cell.length_c   1.000
_cell.angle_alpha   90.00
_cell.angle_beta   90.00
_cell.angle_gamma   90.00
#
_symmetry.space_group_name_H-M   'P 1'
#
loop_
_entity.id
_entity.type
_entity.pdbx_description
1 polymer ?
#
loop_
_entity_poly.entity_id
_entity_poly.type
_entity_poly.pdbx_seq_one_letter_code
_entity_poly.pdbx_strand_id
1 'polypeptide(L)'
;MRKQAKYPVLLVVLVFQILFYYCGDNGTDNIKNRFNGKVKVASEPVKAKHFFFVGKWLGKESIYKYSFDDSSYSVFWFQDKEKVLEFLYSDDLKYAFFITARKLGTRHGVSFIKKLKLYRVDPLLSKTGLISELGEAIQLLAQWNGMNFEIQLTKFDK
;
A
#
# COMPACT_ATOMS: atom_id res chain seq x y z
N MET A 1 19.68 0.94 64.42
CA MET A 1 19.41 1.92 63.34
C MET A 1 19.93 1.38 62.02
N ARG A 2 19.06 0.77 61.18
CA ARG A 2 19.45 0.27 59.85
C ARG A 2 19.32 1.42 58.85
N LYS A 3 20.47 1.91 58.33
CA LYS A 3 20.47 2.81 57.16
C LYS A 3 20.03 1.98 55.94
N GLN A 4 18.80 2.19 55.49
CA GLN A 4 18.35 1.63 54.22
C GLN A 4 19.14 2.26 53.07
N ALA A 5 19.72 1.42 52.24
CA ALA A 5 20.48 1.82 51.06
C ALA A 5 19.57 2.59 50.09
N LYS A 6 19.83 3.89 49.91
CA LYS A 6 19.19 4.76 48.92
C LYS A 6 19.74 4.55 47.49
N TYR A 7 20.35 3.40 47.22
CA TYR A 7 21.04 3.11 45.98
C TYR A 7 20.29 2.22 44.95
N PRO A 8 19.19 1.48 45.27
CA PRO A 8 18.58 0.62 44.25
C PRO A 8 17.77 1.43 43.22
N VAL A 9 17.17 2.57 43.62
CA VAL A 9 16.35 3.40 42.73
C VAL A 9 17.20 4.17 41.72
N LEU A 10 18.37 4.67 42.16
CA LEU A 10 19.27 5.42 41.28
C LEU A 10 19.84 4.54 40.16
N LEU A 11 20.12 3.27 40.48
CA LEU A 11 20.69 2.30 39.54
C LEU A 11 19.65 1.85 38.49
N VAL A 12 18.38 1.70 38.88
CA VAL A 12 17.27 1.38 37.96
C VAL A 12 17.01 2.51 36.97
N VAL A 13 17.08 3.78 37.40
CA VAL A 13 16.90 4.95 36.52
C VAL A 13 18.02 5.06 35.49
N LEU A 14 19.26 4.74 35.88
CA LEU A 14 20.43 4.79 34.99
C LEU A 14 20.37 3.70 33.91
N VAL A 15 19.91 2.49 34.26
CA VAL A 15 19.69 1.40 33.28
C VAL A 15 18.59 1.73 32.28
N PHE A 16 17.53 2.43 32.72
CA PHE A 16 16.42 2.81 31.84
C PHE A 16 16.82 3.84 30.78
N GLN A 17 17.77 4.74 31.08
CA GLN A 17 18.27 5.71 30.09
C GLN A 17 19.17 5.09 29.02
N ILE A 18 19.90 4.02 29.34
CA ILE A 18 20.76 3.32 28.37
C ILE A 18 19.93 2.57 27.32
N LEU A 19 18.73 2.10 27.69
CA LEU A 19 17.83 1.38 26.77
C LEU A 19 17.20 2.29 25.69
N PHE A 20 17.11 3.61 25.90
CA PHE A 20 16.61 4.54 24.89
C PHE A 20 17.68 4.99 23.88
N TYR A 21 18.97 4.77 24.15
CA TYR A 21 20.05 5.12 23.22
C TYR A 21 20.42 3.99 22.24
N TYR A 22 19.87 2.79 22.40
CA TYR A 22 20.05 1.71 21.43
C TYR A 22 19.02 1.80 20.30
N CYS A 23 19.05 2.91 19.56
CA CYS A 23 18.47 2.98 18.23
C CYS A 23 19.52 2.40 17.28
N GLY A 24 19.39 1.10 16.98
CA GLY A 24 20.23 0.43 15.99
C GLY A 24 19.98 1.02 14.61
N ASP A 25 20.92 1.85 14.15
CA ASP A 25 21.04 2.25 12.76
C ASP A 25 21.48 1.02 11.95
N ASN A 26 20.49 0.28 11.45
CA ASN A 26 20.72 -0.83 10.53
C ASN A 26 21.02 -0.24 9.15
N GLY A 27 22.30 -0.21 8.82
CA GLY A 27 22.84 0.36 7.60
C GLY A 27 22.13 -0.08 6.32
N THR A 28 22.04 0.86 5.38
CA THR A 28 21.71 0.59 3.98
C THR A 28 22.66 1.35 3.04
N ASP A 29 23.97 1.24 3.27
CA ASP A 29 24.93 1.46 2.20
C ASP A 29 24.90 0.24 1.28
N ASN A 30 24.08 0.26 0.22
CA ASN A 30 24.25 -0.59 -0.99
C ASN A 30 23.36 -0.18 -2.20
N ILE A 31 22.71 0.98 -2.22
CA ILE A 31 21.91 1.43 -3.39
C ILE A 31 22.71 2.43 -4.22
N LYS A 32 23.86 2.03 -4.78
CA LYS A 32 24.56 2.87 -5.78
C LYS A 32 24.96 2.19 -7.10
N ASN A 33 24.69 0.89 -7.29
CA ASN A 33 25.23 0.17 -8.47
C ASN A 33 24.20 -0.51 -9.40
N ARG A 34 22.98 0.02 -9.57
CA ARG A 34 22.04 -0.48 -10.61
C ARG A 34 21.62 0.51 -11.70
N PHE A 35 22.04 1.78 -11.64
CA PHE A 35 21.75 2.76 -12.70
C PHE A 35 22.93 2.87 -13.67
N ASN A 36 23.18 1.82 -14.45
CA ASN A 36 24.08 1.91 -15.61
C ASN A 36 23.40 1.43 -16.90
N GLY A 37 22.10 1.70 -17.01
CA GLY A 37 21.37 1.64 -18.28
C GLY A 37 21.39 3.03 -18.91
N LYS A 38 21.87 3.13 -20.15
CA LYS A 38 21.82 4.36 -20.96
C LYS A 38 20.39 4.92 -20.96
N VAL A 39 20.18 6.02 -20.22
CA VAL A 39 18.90 6.75 -20.20
C VAL A 39 18.72 7.34 -21.60
N LYS A 40 17.85 6.72 -22.40
CA LYS A 40 17.26 7.41 -23.54
C LYS A 40 16.49 8.58 -22.96
N VAL A 41 16.90 9.80 -23.27
CA VAL A 41 16.22 11.03 -22.85
C VAL A 41 14.81 10.96 -23.42
N ALA A 42 13.87 10.50 -22.59
CA ALA A 42 12.46 10.55 -22.88
C ALA A 42 12.06 12.03 -22.92
N SER A 43 11.19 12.36 -23.87
CA SER A 43 10.42 13.61 -23.96
C SER A 43 10.12 14.21 -22.58
N GLU A 44 10.19 15.54 -22.46
CA GLU A 44 9.97 16.30 -21.23
C GLU A 44 8.98 15.63 -20.26
N PRO A 45 9.33 15.45 -18.98
CA PRO A 45 8.46 14.77 -18.04
C PRO A 45 7.14 15.53 -17.96
N VAL A 46 6.06 14.91 -18.44
CA VAL A 46 4.71 15.44 -18.24
C VAL A 46 4.52 15.60 -16.73
N LYS A 47 4.50 16.85 -16.27
CA LYS A 47 4.37 17.14 -14.85
C LYS A 47 3.01 16.62 -14.39
N ALA A 48 3.02 15.55 -13.61
CA ALA A 48 1.79 15.00 -13.04
C ALA A 48 1.11 16.09 -12.20
N LYS A 49 -0.19 16.32 -12.44
CA LYS A 49 -1.00 17.32 -11.69
C LYS A 49 -1.55 16.77 -10.39
N HIS A 50 -1.64 15.45 -10.28
CA HIS A 50 -2.17 14.75 -9.13
C HIS A 50 -1.67 13.31 -9.10
N PHE A 51 -1.86 12.65 -7.96
CA PHE A 51 -1.72 11.20 -7.84
C PHE A 51 -2.85 10.64 -6.99
N PHE A 52 -3.14 9.37 -7.19
CA PHE A 52 -4.07 8.60 -6.37
C PHE A 52 -3.31 7.71 -5.40
N PHE A 53 -3.93 7.44 -4.25
CA PHE A 53 -3.40 6.56 -3.21
C PHE A 53 -4.52 5.92 -2.39
N VAL A 54 -4.21 4.86 -1.67
CA VAL A 54 -5.17 4.19 -0.78
C VAL A 54 -5.17 4.87 0.58
N GLY A 55 -6.35 5.21 1.09
CA GLY A 55 -6.58 5.75 2.42
C GLY A 55 -7.83 5.16 3.05
N LYS A 56 -8.21 5.65 4.23
CA LYS A 56 -9.44 5.20 4.93
C LYS A 56 -10.50 6.28 4.92
N TRP A 57 -11.63 5.99 4.27
CA TRP A 57 -12.85 6.82 4.33
C TRP A 57 -13.94 6.07 5.08
N LEU A 58 -14.50 6.68 6.14
CA LEU A 58 -15.51 6.05 7.00
C LEU A 58 -15.10 4.64 7.49
N GLY A 59 -13.80 4.47 7.77
CA GLY A 59 -13.22 3.21 8.23
C GLY A 59 -12.99 2.14 7.15
N LYS A 60 -13.20 2.44 5.86
CA LYS A 60 -13.02 1.49 4.74
C LYS A 60 -11.91 1.95 3.80
N GLU A 61 -11.08 1.01 3.36
CA GLU A 61 -10.02 1.27 2.38
C GLU A 61 -10.63 1.77 1.06
N SER A 62 -10.25 2.99 0.70
CA SER A 62 -10.82 3.81 -0.38
C SER A 62 -9.70 4.48 -1.16
N ILE A 63 -9.98 4.97 -2.36
CA ILE A 63 -8.99 5.69 -3.16
C ILE A 63 -9.16 7.18 -2.96
N TYR A 64 -8.07 7.86 -2.66
CA TYR A 64 -7.97 9.30 -2.60
C TYR A 64 -7.25 9.83 -3.83
N LYS A 65 -7.53 11.09 -4.17
CA LYS A 65 -6.79 11.88 -5.16
C LYS A 65 -6.13 13.03 -4.42
N TYR A 66 -4.82 13.17 -4.56
CA TYR A 66 -4.03 14.31 -4.10
C TYR A 66 -3.73 15.22 -5.27
N SER A 67 -4.00 16.52 -5.15
CA SER A 67 -3.71 17.53 -6.16
C SER A 67 -2.47 18.33 -5.76
N PHE A 68 -1.52 18.48 -6.70
CA PHE A 68 -0.31 19.28 -6.47
C PHE A 68 -0.55 20.78 -6.59
N ASP A 69 -1.62 21.19 -7.27
CA ASP A 69 -1.91 22.61 -7.51
C ASP A 69 -2.31 23.33 -6.22
N ASP A 70 -3.05 22.66 -5.34
CA ASP A 70 -3.61 23.19 -4.10
C ASP A 70 -3.17 22.41 -2.85
N SER A 71 -2.30 21.41 -3.01
CA SER A 71 -1.81 20.53 -1.93
C SER A 71 -2.91 19.86 -1.12
N SER A 72 -4.08 19.63 -1.73
CA SER A 72 -5.24 19.06 -1.07
C SER A 72 -5.49 17.61 -1.50
N TYR A 73 -6.25 16.87 -0.71
CA TYR A 73 -6.71 15.54 -1.09
C TYR A 73 -8.21 15.35 -0.84
N SER A 74 -8.84 14.55 -1.68
CA SER A 74 -10.26 14.20 -1.58
C SER A 74 -10.49 12.73 -1.91
N VAL A 75 -11.63 12.20 -1.45
CA VAL A 75 -12.04 10.83 -1.79
C VAL A 75 -12.35 10.78 -3.29
N PHE A 76 -11.62 9.95 -4.02
CA PHE A 76 -11.81 9.73 -5.44
C PHE A 76 -12.78 8.58 -5.71
N TRP A 77 -12.62 7.48 -4.98
CA TRP A 77 -13.47 6.31 -5.11
C TRP A 77 -13.77 5.72 -3.75
N PHE A 78 -15.05 5.45 -3.52
CA PHE A 78 -15.56 4.77 -2.34
C PHE A 78 -16.82 4.00 -2.72
N GLN A 79 -16.98 2.83 -2.11
CA GLN A 79 -18.17 2.02 -2.21
C GLN A 79 -18.49 1.44 -0.83
N ASP A 80 -19.70 1.65 -0.31
CA ASP A 80 -20.03 1.25 1.05
C ASP A 80 -19.82 -0.26 1.32
N LYS A 81 -20.07 -1.12 0.34
CA LYS A 81 -19.99 -2.57 0.54
C LYS A 81 -18.65 -3.17 0.12
N GLU A 82 -17.67 -2.36 -0.25
CA GLU A 82 -16.40 -2.85 -0.78
C GLU A 82 -15.25 -2.10 -0.12
N LYS A 83 -14.09 -2.75 -0.10
CA LYS A 83 -12.83 -2.12 0.31
C LYS A 83 -11.76 -2.41 -0.72
N VAL A 84 -10.89 -1.44 -0.94
CA VAL A 84 -9.72 -1.58 -1.80
C VAL A 84 -8.72 -2.51 -1.11
N LEU A 85 -8.29 -3.55 -1.83
CA LEU A 85 -7.26 -4.48 -1.37
C LEU A 85 -5.88 -4.10 -1.92
N GLU A 86 -5.84 -3.76 -3.21
CA GLU A 86 -4.62 -3.45 -3.95
C GLU A 86 -4.89 -2.26 -4.86
N PHE A 87 -3.89 -1.40 -5.03
CA PHE A 87 -3.90 -0.31 -6.02
C PHE A 87 -2.50 -0.13 -6.58
N LEU A 88 -2.34 -0.30 -7.89
CA LEU A 88 -1.03 -0.42 -8.55
C LEU A 88 -1.01 0.41 -9.83
N TYR A 89 0.03 1.23 -9.99
CA TYR A 89 0.33 1.96 -11.23
C TYR A 89 1.22 1.13 -12.15
N SER A 90 1.05 1.32 -13.46
CA SER A 90 2.06 0.93 -14.44
C SER A 90 3.33 1.74 -14.24
N ASP A 91 4.47 1.20 -14.69
CA ASP A 91 5.77 1.87 -14.59
C ASP A 91 5.79 3.25 -15.27
N ASP A 92 4.99 3.43 -16.33
CA ASP A 92 4.85 4.68 -17.07
C ASP A 92 3.77 5.62 -16.51
N LEU A 93 3.12 5.23 -15.40
CA LEU A 93 2.06 5.95 -14.70
C LEU A 93 0.82 6.27 -15.54
N LYS A 94 0.70 5.71 -16.76
CA LYS A 94 -0.45 5.97 -17.66
C LYS A 94 -1.67 5.14 -17.30
N TYR A 95 -1.46 4.03 -16.60
CA TYR A 95 -2.50 3.10 -16.21
C TYR A 95 -2.40 2.84 -14.71
N ALA A 96 -3.55 2.66 -14.08
CA ALA A 96 -3.59 2.08 -12.75
C ALA A 96 -4.79 1.15 -12.63
N PHE A 97 -4.64 0.10 -11.82
CA PHE A 97 -5.72 -0.82 -11.49
C PHE A 97 -5.85 -0.91 -9.99
N PHE A 98 -7.08 -1.11 -9.54
CA PHE A 98 -7.34 -1.53 -8.16
C PHE A 98 -8.25 -2.73 -8.11
N ILE A 99 -8.07 -3.50 -7.05
CA ILE A 99 -8.89 -4.66 -6.75
C ILE A 99 -9.65 -4.39 -5.46
N THR A 100 -10.95 -4.66 -5.47
CA THR A 100 -11.78 -4.56 -4.26
C THR A 100 -12.31 -5.91 -3.84
N ALA A 101 -12.69 -6.03 -2.56
CA ALA A 101 -13.48 -7.14 -2.07
C ALA A 101 -14.63 -6.65 -1.18
N ARG A 102 -15.74 -7.39 -1.21
CA ARG A 102 -16.87 -7.14 -0.30
C ARG A 102 -16.71 -7.83 1.05
N LYS A 103 -16.04 -8.98 1.09
CA LYS A 103 -15.89 -9.75 2.33
C LYS A 103 -14.52 -10.40 2.38
N LEU A 104 -13.84 -10.18 3.50
CA LEU A 104 -12.64 -10.91 3.91
C LEU A 104 -12.96 -11.62 5.22
N GLY A 105 -12.29 -12.73 5.49
CA GLY A 105 -12.34 -13.37 6.79
C GLY A 105 -11.59 -14.70 6.80
N THR A 106 -11.73 -15.43 7.89
CA THR A 106 -11.14 -16.75 8.07
C THR A 106 -12.25 -17.72 8.45
N ARG A 107 -12.27 -18.91 7.85
CA ARG A 107 -13.21 -19.99 8.17
C ARG A 107 -12.44 -21.30 8.29
N HIS A 108 -12.61 -22.00 9.42
CA HIS A 108 -11.89 -23.26 9.71
C HIS A 108 -10.37 -23.16 9.50
N GLY A 109 -9.77 -22.02 9.90
CA GLY A 109 -8.33 -21.76 9.76
C GLY A 109 -7.88 -21.27 8.38
N VAL A 110 -8.77 -21.19 7.39
CA VAL A 110 -8.43 -20.75 6.03
C VAL A 110 -9.00 -19.36 5.74
N SER A 111 -8.16 -18.45 5.25
CA SER A 111 -8.58 -17.12 4.80
C SER A 111 -9.42 -17.20 3.53
N PHE A 112 -10.40 -16.32 3.40
CA PHE A 112 -11.22 -16.22 2.19
C PHE A 112 -11.45 -14.75 1.82
N ILE A 113 -11.58 -14.55 0.51
CA ILE A 113 -11.87 -13.29 -0.15
C ILE A 113 -13.08 -13.51 -1.06
N LYS A 114 -14.12 -12.70 -0.91
CA LYS A 114 -15.36 -12.84 -1.70
C LYS A 114 -15.78 -11.56 -2.39
N LYS A 115 -16.35 -11.76 -3.58
CA LYS A 115 -16.83 -10.72 -4.50
C LYS A 115 -15.70 -9.76 -4.85
N LEU A 116 -14.61 -10.35 -5.34
CA LEU A 116 -13.48 -9.64 -5.91
C LEU A 116 -13.92 -8.92 -7.18
N LYS A 117 -13.45 -7.68 -7.36
CA LYS A 117 -13.68 -6.90 -8.56
C LYS A 117 -12.41 -6.19 -8.97
N LEU A 118 -12.18 -6.11 -10.28
CA LEU A 118 -11.09 -5.37 -10.89
C LEU A 118 -11.62 -4.08 -11.49
N TYR A 119 -11.00 -2.97 -11.13
CA TYR A 119 -11.29 -1.66 -11.68
C TYR A 119 -10.04 -1.08 -12.34
N ARG A 120 -10.25 -0.32 -13.41
CA ARG A 120 -9.23 0.51 -14.06
C ARG A 120 -9.42 1.96 -13.65
N VAL A 121 -8.31 2.65 -13.41
CA VAL A 121 -8.24 4.10 -13.29
C VAL A 121 -7.54 4.66 -14.52
N ASP A 122 -8.11 5.71 -15.08
CA ASP A 122 -7.44 6.62 -16.02
C ASP A 122 -6.90 7.80 -15.20
N PRO A 123 -5.58 7.88 -14.96
CA PRO A 123 -5.03 8.93 -14.13
C PRO A 123 -5.19 10.31 -14.76
N LEU A 124 -5.12 10.44 -16.08
CA LEU A 124 -5.20 11.73 -16.74
C LEU A 124 -6.62 12.30 -16.65
N LEU A 125 -7.63 11.46 -16.92
CA LEU A 125 -9.04 11.87 -16.92
C LEU A 125 -9.67 11.86 -15.52
N SER A 126 -8.98 11.32 -14.51
CA SER A 126 -9.54 11.06 -13.19
C SER A 126 -10.86 10.30 -13.29
N LYS A 127 -10.85 9.19 -14.03
CA LYS A 127 -12.02 8.33 -14.21
C LYS A 127 -11.70 6.91 -13.79
N THR A 128 -12.72 6.21 -13.33
CA THR A 128 -12.62 4.80 -12.96
C THR A 128 -13.75 4.01 -13.61
N GLY A 129 -13.48 2.75 -13.93
CA GLY A 129 -14.44 1.82 -14.51
C GLY A 129 -14.22 0.41 -14.03
N LEU A 130 -15.31 -0.31 -13.77
CA LEU A 130 -15.28 -1.75 -13.49
C LEU A 130 -14.86 -2.49 -14.76
N ILE A 131 -13.84 -3.33 -14.66
CA ILE A 131 -13.37 -4.19 -15.76
C ILE A 131 -13.96 -5.59 -15.65
N SER A 132 -13.91 -6.19 -14.46
CA SER A 132 -14.36 -7.57 -14.26
C SER A 132 -14.77 -7.84 -12.83
N GLU A 133 -15.75 -8.74 -12.66
CA GLU A 133 -16.02 -9.41 -11.39
C GLU A 133 -15.21 -10.72 -11.36
N LEU A 134 -14.31 -10.84 -10.39
CA LEU A 134 -13.33 -11.94 -10.28
C LEU A 134 -13.82 -13.09 -9.38
N GLY A 135 -14.93 -12.89 -8.66
CA GLY A 135 -15.54 -13.93 -7.84
C GLY A 135 -14.92 -14.07 -6.44
N GLU A 136 -14.37 -15.23 -6.12
CA GLU A 136 -13.82 -15.54 -4.79
C GLU A 136 -12.45 -16.21 -4.88
N ALA A 137 -11.63 -16.00 -3.86
CA ALA A 137 -10.28 -16.55 -3.77
C ALA A 137 -9.88 -16.79 -2.31
N ILE A 138 -8.94 -17.68 -2.08
CA ILE A 138 -8.21 -17.88 -0.82
C ILE A 138 -7.02 -16.91 -0.79
N GLN A 139 -6.34 -16.78 -1.93
CA GLN A 139 -5.18 -15.91 -2.12
C GLN A 139 -5.36 -15.10 -3.39
N LEU A 140 -4.95 -13.83 -3.31
CA LEU A 140 -4.89 -12.89 -4.40
C LEU A 140 -3.46 -12.40 -4.53
N LEU A 141 -2.92 -12.43 -5.74
CA LEU A 141 -1.66 -11.79 -6.13
C LEU A 141 -1.95 -10.93 -7.35
N ALA A 142 -1.49 -9.68 -7.32
CA ALA A 142 -1.65 -8.74 -8.42
C ALA A 142 -0.33 -8.01 -8.64
N GLN A 143 0.10 -7.91 -9.91
CA GLN A 143 1.36 -7.29 -10.27
C GLN A 143 1.36 -6.81 -11.71
N TRP A 144 2.27 -5.89 -12.01
CA TRP A 144 2.59 -5.54 -13.38
C TRP A 144 3.71 -6.45 -13.90
N ASN A 145 3.52 -6.95 -15.12
CA ASN A 145 4.51 -7.73 -15.86
C ASN A 145 4.70 -7.07 -17.23
N GLY A 146 5.63 -6.12 -17.28
CA GLY A 146 5.76 -5.21 -18.42
C GLY A 146 4.50 -4.36 -18.61
N MET A 147 3.88 -4.45 -19.79
CA MET A 147 2.63 -3.72 -20.09
C MET A 147 1.36 -4.46 -19.66
N ASN A 148 1.49 -5.68 -19.14
CA ASN A 148 0.35 -6.50 -18.73
C ASN A 148 0.11 -6.39 -17.24
N PHE A 149 -1.15 -6.22 -16.85
CA PHE A 149 -1.57 -6.35 -15.46
C PHE A 149 -2.00 -7.79 -15.21
N GLU A 150 -1.24 -8.51 -14.37
CA GLU A 150 -1.45 -9.92 -14.08
C GLU A 150 -2.13 -10.08 -12.72
N ILE A 151 -3.16 -10.92 -12.68
CA ILE A 151 -3.90 -11.27 -11.47
C ILE A 151 -3.93 -12.79 -11.34
N GLN A 152 -3.39 -13.29 -10.23
CA GLN A 152 -3.41 -14.71 -9.88
C GLN A 152 -4.37 -14.91 -8.70
N LEU A 153 -5.32 -15.84 -8.88
CA LEU A 153 -6.34 -16.18 -7.90
C LEU A 153 -6.23 -17.67 -7.56
N THR A 154 -5.92 -17.98 -6.30
CA THR A 154 -6.00 -19.34 -5.80
C THR A 154 -7.37 -19.56 -5.18
N LYS A 155 -8.05 -20.62 -5.59
CA LYS A 155 -9.38 -21.00 -5.09
C LYS A 155 -9.41 -22.50 -4.75
N PHE A 156 -10.32 -22.90 -3.88
CA PHE A 156 -10.63 -24.31 -3.74
C PHE A 156 -11.28 -24.83 -5.02
N ASP A 157 -10.93 -26.05 -5.39
CA ASP A 157 -11.69 -26.79 -6.37
C ASP A 157 -13.11 -27.06 -5.82
N LYS A 158 -14.12 -26.99 -6.69
CA LYS A 158 -15.52 -27.12 -6.28
C LYS A 158 -16.02 -28.55 -6.42
#